data_AF-A0A7X2MRK9-F1
#
_entry.id   AF-A0A7X2MRK9-F1
#
_cell.length_a   1.000
_cell.length_b   1.000
_cell.length_c   1.000
_cell.angle_alpha   90.00
_cell.angle_beta   90.00
_cell.angle_gamma   90.00
#
_symmetry.space_group_name_H-M   'P 1'
#
loop_
_entity.id
_entity.type
_entity.pdbx_description
1 polymer ?
#
loop_
_entity_poly.entity_id
_entity_poly.type
_entity_poly.pdbx_seq_one_letter_code
_entity_poly.pdbx_strand_id
1 'polypeptide(L)' 'MQLRKVALSLLLISAAAGAAQAEDLSGTLKKINDNGVIVVGHRESSVPFSYYDNQQKVVGYSQAYSNAIVEAIKAKLN' A
#
# COMPACT_ATOMS: atom_id res chain seq x y z
N MET A 1 10.45 -44.20 19.56
CA MET A 1 11.09 -42.97 20.09
C MET A 1 11.40 -41.95 18.99
N GLN A 2 11.81 -42.37 17.78
CA GLN A 2 12.11 -41.52 16.62
C GLN A 2 10.89 -40.69 16.13
N LEU A 3 9.71 -41.31 15.97
CA LEU A 3 8.48 -40.64 15.51
C LEU A 3 8.01 -39.49 16.42
N ARG A 4 8.17 -39.64 17.75
CA ARG A 4 7.81 -38.59 18.72
C ARG A 4 8.74 -37.38 18.62
N LYS A 5 10.01 -37.60 18.29
CA LYS A 5 10.99 -36.53 18.06
C LYS A 5 10.65 -35.75 16.79
N VAL A 6 10.33 -36.46 15.70
CA VAL A 6 9.91 -35.84 14.43
C VAL A 6 8.64 -35.00 14.59
N ALA A 7 7.62 -35.52 15.30
CA ALA A 7 6.39 -34.79 15.57
C ALA A 7 6.63 -33.52 16.42
N LEU A 8 7.53 -33.60 17.42
CA LEU A 8 7.88 -32.45 18.26
C LEU A 8 8.68 -31.39 17.47
N SER A 9 9.57 -31.81 16.58
CA SER A 9 10.32 -30.92 15.69
C SER A 9 9.41 -30.17 14.71
N LEU A 10 8.40 -30.84 14.15
CA LEU A 10 7.40 -30.21 13.26
C LEU A 10 6.54 -29.18 14.00
N LEU A 11 6.15 -29.45 15.25
CA LEU A 11 5.40 -28.53 16.09
C LEU A 11 6.18 -27.25 16.42
N LEU A 12 7.47 -27.38 16.73
CA LEU A 12 8.35 -26.22 17.01
C LEU A 12 8.56 -25.32 15.78
N ILE A 13 8.63 -25.90 14.57
CA ILE A 13 8.76 -25.12 13.33
C ILE A 13 7.45 -24.37 13.03
N SER A 14 6.29 -24.97 13.31
CA SER A 14 4.99 -24.30 13.11
C SER A 14 4.76 -23.13 14.07
N ALA A 15 5.31 -23.17 15.28
CA ALA A 15 5.23 -22.07 16.25
C ALA A 15 6.08 -20.85 15.86
N ALA A 16 7.18 -21.07 15.12
CA ALA A 16 8.04 -19.99 14.64
C ALA A 16 7.48 -19.26 13.39
N ALA A 17 6.54 -19.88 12.67
CA ALA A 17 5.94 -19.31 11.47
C ALA A 17 4.78 -18.32 11.76
N GLY A 18 4.35 -18.19 13.02
CA GLY A 18 3.10 -17.50 13.40
C GLY A 18 3.21 -16.01 13.74
N ALA A 19 4.39 -15.39 13.73
CA ALA A 19 4.57 -14.02 14.20
C ALA A 19 5.01 -13.05 13.09
N ALA A 20 4.33 -13.07 11.94
CA ALA A 20 4.31 -11.90 11.08
C ALA A 20 3.40 -10.86 11.75
N GLN A 21 3.94 -10.05 12.66
CA GLN A 21 3.21 -8.90 13.16
C GLN A 21 3.08 -7.89 12.03
N ALA A 22 1.88 -7.77 11.47
CA ALA A 22 1.55 -6.66 10.60
C ALA A 22 1.72 -5.39 11.43
N GLU A 23 2.61 -4.52 11.01
CA GLU A 23 2.80 -3.25 11.68
C GLU A 23 1.51 -2.43 11.56
N ASP A 24 1.04 -1.89 12.69
CA ASP A 24 -0.18 -1.11 12.72
C ASP A 24 -0.07 0.07 11.74
N LEU A 25 -1.14 0.30 10.97
CA LEU A 25 -1.18 1.45 10.08
C LEU A 25 -1.05 2.74 10.90
N SER A 26 -0.11 3.58 10.51
CA SER A 26 0.11 4.90 11.12
C SER A 26 0.13 6.01 10.06
N GLY A 27 0.03 7.26 10.52
CA GLY A 27 0.12 8.45 9.67
C GLY A 27 -0.92 8.49 8.54
N THR A 28 -0.47 8.83 7.33
CA THR A 28 -1.35 9.04 6.17
C THR A 28 -2.06 7.76 5.71
N LEU A 29 -1.41 6.60 5.78
CA LEU A 29 -2.05 5.33 5.40
C LEU A 29 -3.19 4.97 6.36
N LYS A 30 -3.01 5.22 7.66
CA LYS A 30 -4.10 5.08 8.64
C LYS A 30 -5.25 6.02 8.33
N LYS A 31 -4.96 7.31 8.06
CA LYS A 31 -5.98 8.29 7.70
C LYS A 31 -6.78 7.89 6.46
N ILE A 32 -6.11 7.37 5.43
CA ILE A 32 -6.76 6.90 4.20
C ILE A 32 -7.64 5.69 4.51
N ASN A 33 -7.15 4.72 5.28
CA ASN A 33 -7.89 3.53 5.68
C ASN A 33 -9.15 3.88 6.50
N ASP A 34 -9.00 4.76 7.51
CA ASP A 34 -10.09 5.15 8.39
C ASP A 34 -11.18 5.96 7.65
N ASN A 35 -10.78 6.83 6.71
CA ASN A 35 -11.71 7.71 5.99
C ASN A 35 -12.27 7.10 4.70
N GLY A 36 -11.62 6.07 4.15
CA GLY A 36 -11.94 5.51 2.83
C GLY A 36 -11.63 6.44 1.65
N VAL A 37 -10.84 7.50 1.85
CA VAL A 37 -10.55 8.52 0.82
C VAL A 37 -9.07 8.90 0.81
N ILE A 38 -8.49 8.97 -0.39
CA ILE A 38 -7.18 9.56 -0.67
C ILE A 38 -7.35 10.94 -1.31
N VAL A 39 -6.68 11.96 -0.77
CA VAL A 39 -6.69 13.33 -1.30
C VAL A 39 -5.36 13.59 -2.01
N VAL A 40 -5.41 13.84 -3.31
CA VAL A 40 -4.22 14.11 -4.13
C VAL A 40 -4.20 15.57 -4.54
N GLY A 41 -3.28 16.35 -3.97
CA GLY A 41 -3.00 17.70 -4.45
C GLY A 41 -2.33 17.66 -5.82
N HIS A 42 -2.72 18.55 -6.73
CA HIS A 42 -2.16 18.64 -8.08
C HIS A 42 -1.87 20.09 -8.47
N ARG A 43 -1.24 20.28 -9.64
CA ARG A 43 -0.96 21.61 -10.20
C ARG A 43 -1.93 21.92 -11.33
N GLU A 44 -2.16 23.20 -11.59
CA GLU A 44 -3.07 23.65 -12.65
C GLU A 44 -2.35 23.88 -13.98
N SER A 45 -1.14 24.43 -13.95
CA SER A 45 -0.43 24.90 -15.16
C SER A 45 1.08 24.60 -15.12
N SER A 46 1.48 23.39 -14.72
CA SER A 46 2.88 22.94 -14.77
C SER A 46 3.08 21.93 -15.90
N VAL A 47 2.99 22.38 -17.15
CA VAL A 47 3.22 21.56 -18.35
C VAL A 47 4.72 21.19 -18.46
N PRO A 48 5.10 19.93 -18.76
CA PRO A 48 4.29 18.72 -19.00
C PRO A 48 4.14 17.80 -17.76
N PHE A 49 4.27 18.32 -16.54
CA PHE A 49 4.35 17.54 -15.29
C PHE A 49 2.98 17.27 -14.64
N SER A 50 2.21 18.31 -14.33
CA SER A 50 0.85 18.25 -13.77
C SER A 50 0.11 19.51 -14.21
N TYR A 51 -0.89 19.35 -15.05
CA TYR A 51 -1.64 20.45 -15.66
C TYR A 51 -3.02 19.98 -16.13
N TYR A 52 -3.94 20.90 -16.34
CA TYR A 52 -5.21 20.58 -17.00
C TYR A 52 -5.04 20.43 -18.52
N ASP A 53 -5.50 19.31 -19.07
CA ASP A 53 -5.64 19.15 -20.52
C ASP A 53 -6.89 19.88 -21.06
N ASN A 54 -7.10 19.83 -22.37
CA ASN A 54 -8.26 20.43 -23.03
C ASN A 54 -9.60 19.77 -22.65
N GLN A 55 -9.57 18.68 -21.89
CA GLN A 55 -10.75 17.97 -21.37
C GLN A 55 -10.93 18.20 -19.87
N GLN A 56 -10.23 19.18 -19.28
CA GLN A 56 -10.24 19.50 -17.85
C GLN A 56 -9.80 18.33 -16.95
N LYS A 57 -8.97 17.42 -17.48
CA LYS A 57 -8.34 16.36 -16.71
C LYS A 57 -6.95 16.80 -16.29
N VAL A 58 -6.57 16.46 -15.06
CA VAL A 58 -5.20 16.65 -14.62
C VAL A 58 -4.33 15.55 -15.24
N VAL A 59 -3.30 15.93 -16.00
CA VAL A 59 -2.40 15.01 -16.71
C VAL A 59 -0.94 15.45 -16.60
N GLY A 60 -0.02 14.62 -17.08
CA GLY A 60 1.41 14.93 -17.17
C GLY A 60 2.31 13.88 -16.49
N TYR A 61 3.62 14.04 -16.64
CA TYR A 61 4.63 13.12 -16.10
C TYR A 61 4.47 12.89 -14.60
N SER A 62 4.45 13.95 -13.80
CA SER A 62 4.28 13.85 -12.34
C SER A 62 2.89 13.35 -11.95
N GLN A 63 1.85 13.69 -12.72
CA GLN A 63 0.51 13.16 -12.47
C GLN A 63 0.45 11.64 -12.67
N ALA A 64 1.20 11.08 -13.62
CA ALA A 64 1.30 9.64 -13.80
C ALA A 64 1.89 8.93 -12.57
N TYR A 65 2.90 9.52 -11.91
CA TYR A 65 3.42 9.01 -10.63
C TYR A 65 2.38 9.08 -9.53
N SER A 66 1.65 10.19 -9.40
CA SER A 66 0.57 10.32 -8.41
C SER A 66 -0.48 9.22 -8.60
N ASN A 67 -0.88 8.95 -9.85
CA ASN A 67 -1.84 7.88 -10.16
C ASN A 67 -1.28 6.49 -9.80
N ALA A 68 -0.01 6.21 -10.12
CA ALA A 68 0.63 4.95 -9.75
C ALA A 68 0.73 4.75 -8.23
N ILE A 69 1.00 5.82 -7.47
CA ILE A 69 1.00 5.80 -6.00
C ILE A 69 -0.41 5.49 -5.46
N VAL A 70 -1.45 6.07 -6.04
CA VAL A 70 -2.84 5.77 -5.65
C VAL A 70 -3.16 4.28 -5.83
N GLU A 71 -2.78 3.69 -6.97
CA GLU A 71 -3.00 2.26 -7.20
C GLU A 71 -2.21 1.37 -6.23
N ALA A 72 -0.96 1.73 -5.93
CA ALA A 72 -0.16 1.02 -4.93
C ALA A 72 -0.78 1.09 -3.52
N ILE A 73 -1.34 2.25 -3.14
CA ILE A 73 -2.04 2.41 -1.86
C ILE A 73 -3.32 1.56 -1.83
N LYS A 74 -4.11 1.56 -2.90
CA LYS A 74 -5.31 0.69 -3.00
C LYS A 74 -4.95 -0.79 -2.84
N ALA A 75 -3.87 -1.25 -3.45
CA ALA A 75 -3.40 -2.62 -3.32
C ALA A 75 -2.81 -2.96 -1.95
N LYS A 76 -2.37 -1.95 -1.18
CA LYS A 76 -1.83 -2.12 0.17
C LYS A 76 -2.91 -2.17 1.25
N LEU A 77 -4.05 -1.51 1.03
CA LEU A 77 -5.13 -1.36 2.02
C LEU A 77 -6.35 -2.25 1.78
N ASN A 78 -6.48 -2.85 0.59
CA ASN A 78 -7.51 -3.86 0.27
C ASN A 78 -6.88 -5.25 0.13
#